data_AF-A0A0C3KX59-F1
#
_entry.id   AF-A0A0C3KX59-F1
#
_cell.length_a   1.000
_cell.length_b   1.000
_cell.length_c   1.000
_cell.angle_alpha   90.00
_cell.angle_beta   90.00
_cell.angle_gamma   90.00
#
_symmetry.space_group_name_H-M   'P 1'
#
loop_
_entity.id
_entity.type
_entity.pdbx_description
1 polymer ?
#
loop_
_entity_poly.entity_id
_entity_poly.type
_entity_poly.pdbx_seq_one_letter_code
_entity_poly.pdbx_strand_id
1 'polypeptide(L)'
;MSTNHADIFNVNPYEAQAGLSALESEVLWEYAKLAQHVRLLTAKTKELSEQPDQNLVARLRVLERKMGLVSILFKASVWGVINEQSAIGISEQYADETM
;
A
#
# COMPACT_ATOMS: atom_id res chain seq x y z
N MET A 1 -14.29 30.41 -20.22
CA MET A 1 -13.91 29.57 -21.38
C MET A 1 -13.32 28.27 -20.83
N SER A 2 -14.14 27.24 -20.65
CA SER A 2 -13.68 25.92 -20.21
C SER A 2 -13.16 25.18 -21.43
N THR A 3 -11.86 24.91 -21.49
CA THR A 3 -11.26 24.10 -22.54
C THR A 3 -11.70 22.64 -22.37
N ASN A 4 -12.41 22.10 -23.35
CA ASN A 4 -12.71 20.66 -23.39
C ASN A 4 -11.39 19.89 -23.50
N HIS A 5 -10.95 19.28 -22.40
CA HIS A 5 -9.68 18.54 -22.32
C HIS A 5 -9.57 17.36 -23.29
N ALA A 6 -10.69 16.89 -23.85
CA ALA A 6 -10.72 15.83 -24.85
C ALA A 6 -10.39 16.31 -26.27
N ASP A 7 -10.60 17.60 -26.57
CA ASP A 7 -10.38 18.13 -27.94
C ASP A 7 -8.89 18.22 -28.30
N ILE A 8 -8.02 18.41 -27.30
CA ILE A 8 -6.59 18.61 -27.56
C ILE A 8 -5.88 17.38 -28.13
N PHE A 9 -6.50 16.21 -28.11
CA PHE A 9 -5.95 15.01 -28.73
C PHE A 9 -6.40 14.82 -30.18
N ASN A 10 -7.50 15.46 -30.58
CA ASN A 10 -8.13 15.24 -31.88
C ASN A 10 -7.91 16.39 -32.85
N VAL A 11 -7.83 17.63 -32.35
CA VAL A 11 -7.68 18.83 -33.18
C VAL A 11 -6.57 19.70 -32.62
N ASN A 12 -5.67 20.17 -33.50
CA ASN A 12 -4.61 21.10 -33.13
C ASN A 12 -5.19 22.52 -32.98
N PRO A 13 -5.28 23.08 -31.75
CA PRO A 13 -5.83 24.42 -31.55
C PRO A 13 -4.86 25.55 -31.96
N TYR A 14 -3.60 25.22 -32.26
CA TYR A 14 -2.55 26.18 -32.60
C TYR A 14 -2.39 26.38 -34.12
N GLU A 15 -2.98 25.52 -34.96
CA GLU A 15 -2.92 25.62 -36.42
C GLU A 15 -3.62 26.86 -36.99
N ALA A 16 -4.65 27.36 -36.32
CA ALA A 16 -5.43 28.51 -36.78
C ALA A 16 -4.84 29.87 -36.36
N GLN A 17 -3.68 29.88 -35.69
CA GLN A 17 -3.11 31.11 -35.14
C GLN A 17 -2.25 31.84 -36.17
N ALA A 18 -2.71 33.02 -36.59
CA ALA A 18 -1.94 33.90 -37.47
C ALA A 18 -0.67 34.39 -36.74
N GLY A 19 0.49 33.96 -37.21
CA GLY A 19 1.79 34.37 -36.66
C GLY A 19 2.67 33.23 -36.14
N LEU A 20 2.17 31.99 -36.09
CA LEU A 20 2.99 30.82 -35.80
C LEU A 20 3.43 30.12 -37.09
N SER A 21 4.68 29.66 -37.11
CA SER A 21 5.14 28.71 -38.12
C SER A 21 4.46 27.36 -37.93
N ALA A 22 4.30 26.59 -39.01
CA ALA A 22 3.71 25.25 -38.97
C ALA A 22 4.39 24.35 -37.91
N LEU A 23 5.73 24.39 -37.86
CA LEU A 23 6.51 23.62 -36.88
C LEU A 23 6.24 24.07 -35.44
N GLU A 24 6.11 25.38 -35.20
CA GLU A 24 5.85 25.91 -33.86
C GLU A 24 4.47 25.49 -33.35
N SER A 25 3.47 25.50 -34.22
CA SER A 25 2.12 25.04 -33.89
C SER A 25 2.07 23.55 -33.56
N GLU A 26 2.83 22.72 -34.27
CA GLU A 26 2.93 21.28 -34.03
C GLU A 26 3.65 20.99 -32.71
N VAL A 27 4.78 21.65 -32.46
CA VAL A 27 5.55 21.48 -31.22
C VAL A 27 4.73 21.90 -29.99
N LEU A 28 4.03 23.03 -30.05
CA LEU A 28 3.15 23.47 -28.96
C LEU A 28 2.00 22.48 -28.72
N TRP A 29 1.47 21.90 -29.79
CA TRP A 29 0.43 20.89 -29.68
C TRP A 29 0.94 19.61 -29.00
N GLU A 30 2.14 19.14 -29.37
CA GLU A 30 2.78 18.00 -28.71
C GLU A 30 3.05 18.27 -27.22
N TYR A 31 3.55 19.46 -26.87
CA TYR A 31 3.73 19.84 -25.47
C TYR A 31 2.41 19.90 -24.71
N ALA A 32 1.34 20.38 -25.33
CA ALA A 32 0.03 20.42 -24.71
C ALA A 32 -0.53 19.01 -24.46
N LYS A 33 -0.36 18.09 -25.43
CA LYS A 33 -0.68 16.67 -25.27
C LYS A 33 0.16 16.04 -24.15
N LEU A 34 1.47 16.29 -24.10
CA LEU A 34 2.35 15.79 -23.04
C LEU A 34 1.92 16.30 -21.66
N ALA A 35 1.67 17.59 -21.52
CA ALA A 35 1.21 18.18 -20.26
C ALA A 35 -0.11 17.54 -19.79
N GLN A 36 -1.01 17.23 -20.72
CA GLN A 36 -2.25 16.52 -20.39
C GLN A 36 -2.01 15.07 -19.95
N HIS A 37 -1.11 14.34 -20.62
CA HIS A 37 -0.70 12.99 -20.17
C HIS A 37 -0.07 13.03 -18.78
N VAL A 38 0.81 13.99 -18.50
CA VAL A 38 1.44 14.14 -17.18
C VAL A 38 0.40 14.41 -16.09
N ARG A 39 -0.61 15.24 -16.37
CA ARG A 39 -1.73 15.48 -15.45
C ARG A 39 -2.54 14.21 -15.20
N LEU A 40 -2.85 13.45 -16.26
CA LEU A 40 -3.57 12.18 -16.14
C LEU A 40 -2.77 11.16 -15.32
N LEU A 41 -1.47 11.02 -15.58
CA LEU A 41 -0.58 10.15 -14.83
C LEU A 41 -0.49 10.56 -13.36
N THR A 42 -0.37 11.85 -13.07
CA THR A 42 -0.35 12.36 -11.69
C THR A 42 -1.67 12.07 -10.98
N ALA A 43 -2.81 12.32 -11.64
CA ALA A 43 -4.12 12.03 -11.08
C ALA A 43 -4.33 10.53 -10.82
N LYS A 44 -3.93 9.67 -11.77
CA LYS A 44 -4.00 8.22 -11.64
C LYS A 44 -3.06 7.68 -10.56
N THR A 45 -1.85 8.22 -10.47
CA THR A 45 -0.88 7.87 -9.43
C THR A 45 -1.43 8.26 -8.05
N LYS A 46 -2.04 9.45 -7.95
CA LYS A 46 -2.69 9.90 -6.72
C LYS A 46 -3.86 8.98 -6.34
N GLU A 47 -4.73 8.64 -7.29
CA GLU A 47 -5.83 7.68 -7.07
C GLU A 47 -5.32 6.33 -6.56
N LEU A 48 -4.27 5.79 -7.18
CA LEU A 48 -3.64 4.54 -6.78
C LEU A 48 -2.96 4.63 -5.40
N SER A 49 -2.36 5.77 -5.09
CA SER A 49 -1.70 6.02 -3.79
C SER A 49 -2.70 6.27 -2.66
N GLU A 50 -3.86 6.88 -2.96
CA GLU A 50 -4.90 7.22 -1.98
C GLU A 50 -5.86 6.06 -1.70
N GLN A 51 -5.90 5.05 -2.58
CA GLN A 51 -6.59 3.79 -2.33
C GLN A 51 -5.59 2.73 -1.84
N PRO A 52 -5.25 2.70 -0.53
CA PRO A 52 -4.61 1.51 0.02
C PRO A 52 -5.56 0.35 -0.28
N ASP A 53 -5.04 -0.69 -0.92
CA ASP A 53 -5.83 -1.84 -1.33
C ASP A 53 -6.57 -2.38 -0.09
N GLN A 54 -7.85 -2.04 0.03
CA GLN A 54 -8.65 -2.39 1.21
C GLN A 54 -8.76 -3.91 1.33
N ASN A 55 -8.63 -4.62 0.19
CA ASN A 55 -8.54 -6.07 0.16
C ASN A 55 -7.25 -6.56 0.85
N LEU A 56 -6.11 -5.93 0.54
CA LEU A 56 -4.83 -6.23 1.18
C LEU A 56 -4.85 -5.94 2.68
N VAL A 57 -5.38 -4.78 3.10
CA VAL A 57 -5.52 -4.44 4.53
C VAL A 57 -6.44 -5.44 5.26
N ALA A 58 -7.54 -5.85 4.64
CA ALA A 58 -8.43 -6.87 5.21
C ALA A 58 -7.73 -8.22 5.36
N ARG A 59 -6.96 -8.66 4.36
CA ARG A 59 -6.17 -9.89 4.42
C ARG A 59 -5.10 -9.83 5.51
N LEU A 60 -4.41 -8.70 5.66
CA LEU A 60 -3.41 -8.50 6.71
C LEU A 60 -4.03 -8.58 8.11
N ARG A 61 -5.22 -7.98 8.33
CA ARG A 61 -5.93 -8.11 9.63
C ARG A 61 -6.31 -9.55 9.95
N VAL A 62 -6.73 -10.32 8.96
CA VAL A 62 -7.03 -11.76 9.15
C VAL A 62 -5.75 -12.51 9.52
N LEU A 63 -4.64 -12.21 8.85
CA LEU A 63 -3.35 -12.83 9.14
C LEU A 63 -2.85 -12.47 10.56
N GLU A 64 -2.96 -11.21 10.95
CA GLU A 64 -2.61 -10.72 12.29
C GLU A 64 -3.37 -11.48 13.38
N ARG A 65 -4.69 -11.65 13.22
CA ARG A 65 -5.52 -12.40 14.19
C ARG A 65 -5.08 -13.86 14.30
N LYS A 66 -4.82 -14.51 13.16
CA LYS A 66 -4.38 -15.91 13.15
C LYS A 66 -3.01 -16.08 13.82
N MET A 67 -2.05 -15.23 13.47
CA MET A 67 -0.71 -15.28 14.06
C MET A 67 -0.71 -14.89 15.53
N GLY A 68 -1.56 -13.93 15.93
CA GLY A 68 -1.77 -13.57 17.33
C GLY A 68 -2.26 -14.75 18.16
N LEU A 69 -3.24 -15.51 17.65
CA LEU A 69 -3.72 -16.74 18.30
C LEU A 69 -2.61 -17.79 18.42
N VAL A 70 -1.84 -18.02 17.35
CA VAL A 70 -0.71 -18.96 17.37
C VAL A 70 0.33 -18.55 18.42
N SER A 71 0.67 -17.27 18.51
CA SER A 71 1.62 -16.75 19.50
C SER A 71 1.12 -16.93 20.94
N ILE A 72 -0.17 -16.67 21.19
CA ILE A 72 -0.78 -16.87 22.51
C ILE A 72 -0.77 -18.35 22.90
N LEU A 73 -1.21 -19.24 22.00
CA LEU A 73 -1.23 -20.68 22.26
C LEU A 73 0.18 -21.23 22.47
N PHE A 74 1.16 -20.77 21.69
CA PHE A 74 2.55 -21.15 21.85
C PHE A 74 3.11 -20.70 23.20
N LYS A 75 2.89 -19.43 23.59
CA LYS A 75 3.30 -18.91 24.90
C LYS A 75 2.66 -19.69 26.04
N ALA A 76 1.37 -19.97 25.96
CA ALA A 76 0.65 -20.76 26.97
C ALA A 76 1.22 -22.19 27.07
N SER A 77 1.52 -22.82 25.93
CA SER A 77 2.12 -24.16 25.88
C SER A 77 3.50 -24.19 26.54
N VAL A 78 4.37 -23.22 26.22
CA VAL A 78 5.70 -23.12 26.83
C VAL A 78 5.59 -22.86 28.33
N TRP A 79 4.69 -21.97 28.74
CA TRP A 79 4.51 -21.64 30.16
C TRP A 79 3.98 -22.84 30.96
N GLY A 80 3.07 -23.64 30.38
CA GLY A 80 2.60 -24.89 30.97
C GLY A 80 3.74 -25.85 31.28
N VAL A 81 4.62 -26.11 30.29
CA VAL A 81 5.77 -27.00 30.46
C VAL A 81 6.76 -26.49 31.51
N ILE A 82 7.07 -25.19 31.52
CA ILE A 82 7.97 -24.59 32.52
C ILE A 82 7.36 -24.71 33.92
N ASN A 83 6.06 -24.46 34.06
CA ASN A 83 5.38 -24.54 35.34
C ASN A 83 5.36 -25.98 35.89
N GLU A 84 5.11 -26.98 35.04
CA GLU A 84 5.18 -28.40 35.41
C GLU A 84 6.61 -28.81 35.84
N GLN A 85 7.64 -28.42 35.09
CA GLN A 85 9.04 -28.70 35.47
C GLN A 85 9.44 -28.00 36.77
N SER A 86 9.00 -26.76 36.97
CA SER A 86 9.25 -26.01 38.21
C SER A 86 8.60 -26.69 39.41
N ALA A 87 7.36 -27.20 39.25
CA ALA A 87 6.67 -27.93 40.31
C ALA A 87 7.37 -29.26 40.66
N ILE A 88 7.88 -29.98 39.66
CA ILE A 88 8.65 -31.22 39.87
C ILE A 88 9.97 -30.92 40.60
N GLY A 89 10.74 -29.93 40.15
CA GLY A 89 11.99 -29.53 40.79
C GLY A 89 11.81 -29.03 42.23
N ILE A 90 10.72 -28.29 42.49
CA ILE A 90 10.35 -27.88 43.86
C ILE A 90 9.99 -29.11 44.71
N SER A 91 9.27 -30.09 44.16
CA SER A 91 8.90 -31.30 44.91
C SER A 91 10.08 -32.21 45.24
N GLU A 92 11.09 -32.30 44.36
CA GLU A 92 12.34 -33.04 44.65
C GLU A 92 13.19 -32.33 45.70
N GLN A 93 13.21 -30.99 45.70
CA GLN A 93 13.98 -30.21 46.67
C GLN A 93 13.45 -30.33 48.11
N TYR A 94 12.13 -30.47 48.30
CA TYR A 94 11.55 -30.75 49.62
C TYR A 94 11.75 -32.20 50.08
N ALA A 95 11.93 -33.15 49.17
CA ALA A 95 12.19 -34.56 49.50
C ALA A 95 13.64 -34.79 49.99
N ASP A 96 14.60 -33.96 49.54
CA ASP A 96 16.01 -34.03 49.94
C ASP A 96 16.28 -33.32 51.30
N GLU A 97 15.51 -32.29 51.65
CA GLU A 97 15.66 -31.56 52.93
C GLU A 97 15.01 -32.26 54.16
N THR A 98 14.18 -33.29 53.94
CA THR A 98 13.45 -33.99 55.02
C THR A 98 14.01 -35.36 55.40
N MET A 99 15.21 -35.72 54.92
CA MET A 99 15.93 -36.95 55.29
C MET A 99 17.24 -36.69 56.05
#